data_AF-A0A970JZW5-F1
#
_entry.id   AF-A0A970JZW5-F1
#
_cell.length_a   1.000
_cell.length_b   1.000
_cell.length_c   1.000
_cell.angle_alpha   90.00
_cell.angle_beta   90.00
_cell.angle_gamma   90.00
#
_symmetry.space_group_name_H-M   'P 1'
#
loop_
_entity.id
_entity.type
_entity.pdbx_description
1 polymer ?
#
loop_
_entity_poly.entity_id
_entity_poly.type
_entity_poly.pdbx_seq_one_letter_code
_entity_poly.pdbx_strand_id
1 'polypeptide(L)'
;MNAAIDRFFDARFGLFIHWGLYSLLGGEWQGQRMYDDIGEWIMSYHKIPVRTYEKLAEQFNPTAFDADAIARLAKDAGMRYLVITSKHHEGFALFHSRADAYNVVDATPFGRDIIAELAVACRRHGLKFGLYYSQALDWHERDAGGWDDPAYLPVRRPWGNIWDFPDPTGKNFEAYFTRKVLPQVRELLTQ
;
A
#
# COMPACT_ATOMS: atom_id res chain seq x y z
N MET A 1 12.93 -27.25 -15.83
CA MET A 1 12.90 -25.77 -15.78
C MET A 1 11.60 -25.35 -15.12
N ASN A 2 11.61 -24.35 -14.25
CA ASN A 2 10.41 -23.94 -13.50
C ASN A 2 9.52 -23.08 -14.41
N ALA A 3 8.36 -23.62 -14.83
CA ALA A 3 7.45 -22.94 -15.75
C ALA A 3 6.99 -21.54 -15.28
N ALA A 4 7.06 -21.23 -13.99
CA ALA A 4 6.77 -19.89 -13.48
C ALA A 4 7.89 -18.88 -13.82
N ILE A 5 9.15 -19.32 -13.79
CA ILE A 5 10.32 -18.50 -14.13
C ILE A 5 10.27 -18.15 -15.62
N ASP A 6 10.03 -19.14 -16.48
CA ASP A 6 9.96 -18.94 -17.93
C ASP A 6 8.83 -17.96 -18.29
N ARG A 7 7.64 -18.13 -17.69
CA ARG A 7 6.52 -17.20 -17.86
C ARG A 7 6.84 -15.76 -17.44
N PHE A 8 7.65 -15.56 -16.40
CA PHE A 8 8.04 -14.22 -15.97
C PHE A 8 9.01 -13.58 -16.96
N PHE A 9 9.99 -14.34 -17.44
CA PHE A 9 10.89 -13.86 -18.49
C PHE A 9 10.13 -13.52 -19.78
N ASP A 10 9.15 -14.33 -20.17
CA ASP A 10 8.32 -14.06 -21.36
C ASP A 10 7.35 -12.89 -21.18
N ALA A 11 6.98 -12.54 -19.95
CA ALA A 11 6.03 -11.48 -19.68
C ALA A 11 6.55 -10.09 -20.11
N ARG A 12 7.85 -9.82 -19.91
CA ARG A 12 8.61 -8.60 -20.29
C ARG A 12 8.09 -7.26 -19.73
N PHE A 13 6.82 -6.94 -19.91
CA PHE A 13 6.22 -5.63 -19.65
C PHE A 13 4.99 -5.75 -18.75
N GLY A 14 4.89 -4.88 -17.74
CA GLY A 14 3.80 -4.90 -16.76
C GLY A 14 3.44 -3.51 -16.24
N LEU A 15 2.23 -3.41 -15.70
CA LEU A 15 1.74 -2.22 -15.00
C LEU A 15 2.08 -2.31 -13.52
N PHE A 16 2.56 -1.22 -12.94
CA PHE A 16 2.62 -1.06 -11.49
C PHE A 16 1.69 0.08 -11.07
N ILE A 17 0.86 -0.15 -10.04
CA ILE A 17 -0.06 0.85 -9.49
C ILE A 17 0.33 1.14 -8.04
N HIS A 18 0.65 2.40 -7.76
CA HIS A 18 0.63 2.94 -6.41
C HIS A 18 -0.72 3.63 -6.19
N TRP A 19 -1.47 3.14 -5.22
CA TRP A 19 -2.73 3.76 -4.81
C TRP A 19 -2.98 3.55 -3.31
N GLY A 20 -3.58 4.54 -2.67
CA GLY A 20 -3.74 4.63 -1.21
C GLY A 20 -4.27 6.00 -0.80
N LEU A 21 -4.35 6.27 0.50
CA LEU A 21 -4.90 7.54 1.01
C LEU A 21 -4.02 8.73 0.59
N TYR A 22 -2.70 8.53 0.47
CA TYR A 22 -1.78 9.53 -0.09
C TYR A 22 -2.20 10.08 -1.45
N SER A 23 -2.98 9.32 -2.22
CA SER A 23 -3.44 9.73 -3.55
C SER A 23 -4.46 10.87 -3.49
N LEU A 24 -5.18 11.03 -2.38
CA LEU A 24 -6.07 12.17 -2.14
C LEU A 24 -5.31 13.47 -1.93
N LEU A 25 -4.10 13.39 -1.37
CA LEU A 25 -3.29 14.57 -1.06
C LEU A 25 -2.43 15.03 -2.25
N GLY A 26 -2.11 14.14 -3.20
CA GLY A 26 -1.44 14.51 -4.45
C GLY A 26 -0.07 15.17 -4.26
N GLY A 27 0.64 14.87 -3.16
CA GLY A 27 1.93 15.48 -2.83
C GLY A 27 1.86 16.88 -2.20
N GLU A 28 0.68 17.34 -1.77
CA GLU A 28 0.52 18.62 -1.07
C GLU A 28 -0.20 18.41 0.27
N TRP A 29 0.32 19.04 1.32
CA TRP A 29 -0.29 19.06 2.64
C TRP A 29 -0.28 20.48 3.20
N GLN A 30 -1.46 21.01 3.54
CA GLN A 30 -1.63 22.36 4.12
C GLN A 30 -0.95 23.48 3.30
N GLY A 31 -1.11 23.43 1.97
CA GLY A 31 -0.51 24.40 1.05
C GLY A 31 1.01 24.25 0.88
N GLN A 32 1.62 23.22 1.47
CA GLN A 32 3.03 22.90 1.29
C GLN A 32 3.18 21.68 0.39
N ARG A 33 3.73 21.93 -0.81
CA ARG A 33 4.03 20.86 -1.75
C ARG A 33 5.32 20.14 -1.36
N MET A 34 5.31 18.83 -1.51
CA MET A 34 6.51 18.00 -1.44
C MET A 34 7.50 18.46 -2.51
N TYR A 35 8.77 18.56 -2.13
CA TYR A 35 9.82 18.98 -3.06
C TYR A 35 10.27 17.85 -4.01
N ASP A 36 10.09 16.61 -3.60
CA ASP A 36 10.46 15.43 -4.35
C ASP A 36 9.24 14.71 -4.93
N ASP A 37 9.51 13.82 -5.86
CA ASP A 37 8.49 13.18 -6.71
C ASP A 37 7.89 11.89 -6.11
N ILE A 38 8.03 11.67 -4.79
CA ILE A 38 7.59 10.45 -4.09
C ILE A 38 6.33 10.75 -3.24
N GLY A 39 5.22 11.08 -3.90
CA GLY A 39 3.98 11.54 -3.26
C GLY A 39 3.37 10.56 -2.24
N GLU A 40 3.62 9.26 -2.40
CA GLU A 40 3.15 8.23 -1.47
C GLU A 40 3.86 8.25 -0.10
N TRP A 41 4.93 9.04 0.04
CA TRP A 41 5.65 9.25 1.29
C TRP A 41 5.21 10.51 2.07
N ILE A 42 4.11 11.14 1.64
CA ILE A 42 3.65 12.42 2.19
C ILE A 42 3.41 12.40 3.71
N MET A 43 2.91 11.29 4.25
CA MET A 43 2.68 11.14 5.69
C MET A 43 3.98 11.28 6.49
N SER A 44 5.05 10.58 6.09
CA SER A 44 6.37 10.66 6.72
C SER A 44 7.04 12.02 6.48
N TYR A 45 6.93 12.56 5.26
CA TYR A 45 7.55 13.83 4.91
C TYR A 45 7.03 14.99 5.75
N HIS A 46 5.71 15.12 5.86
CA HIS A 46 5.06 16.17 6.67
C HIS A 46 4.86 15.77 8.13
N LYS A 47 5.22 14.54 8.52
CA LYS A 47 5.02 13.99 9.87
C LYS A 47 3.55 14.12 10.29
N ILE A 48 2.65 13.75 9.37
CA ILE A 48 1.21 13.88 9.57
C ILE A 48 0.80 12.86 10.63
N PRO A 49 0.24 13.29 11.78
CA PRO A 49 -0.15 12.36 12.84
C PRO A 49 -1.11 11.29 12.33
N VAL A 50 -0.97 10.05 12.79
CA VAL A 50 -1.84 8.92 12.40
C VAL A 50 -3.31 9.29 12.48
N ARG A 51 -3.75 9.86 13.60
CA ARG A 51 -5.16 10.28 13.80
C ARG A 51 -5.67 11.33 12.82
N THR A 52 -4.78 12.15 12.28
CA THR A 52 -5.11 13.14 11.25
C THR A 52 -5.18 12.47 9.88
N TYR A 53 -4.24 11.57 9.61
CA TYR A 53 -4.14 10.86 8.34
C TYR A 53 -5.29 9.86 8.12
N GLU A 54 -5.71 9.15 9.19
CA GLU A 54 -6.84 8.19 9.17
C GLU A 54 -8.13 8.80 8.60
N LYS A 55 -8.37 10.10 8.84
CA LYS A 55 -9.56 10.81 8.37
C LYS A 55 -9.66 10.93 6.84
N LEU A 56 -8.56 10.69 6.13
CA LEU A 56 -8.59 10.62 4.66
C LEU A 56 -9.44 9.45 4.16
N ALA A 57 -9.54 8.36 4.94
CA ALA A 57 -10.37 7.20 4.60
C ALA A 57 -11.87 7.58 4.48
N GLU A 58 -12.35 8.50 5.32
CA GLU A 58 -13.73 9.02 5.27
C GLU A 58 -14.06 9.74 3.95
N GLN A 59 -13.05 10.23 3.24
CA GLN A 59 -13.17 10.92 1.96
C GLN A 59 -12.86 10.02 0.75
N PHE A 60 -12.35 8.80 0.99
CA PHE A 60 -11.93 7.91 -0.07
C PHE A 60 -13.17 7.25 -0.73
N ASN A 61 -13.68 7.88 -1.79
CA ASN A 61 -14.79 7.37 -2.59
C ASN A 61 -14.52 7.49 -4.10
N PRO A 62 -13.63 6.67 -4.68
CA PRO A 62 -13.27 6.73 -6.09
C PRO A 62 -14.40 6.17 -6.97
N THR A 63 -15.44 6.98 -7.21
CA THR A 63 -16.64 6.58 -7.96
C THR A 63 -16.36 6.21 -9.43
N ALA A 64 -15.24 6.67 -9.98
CA ALA A 64 -14.78 6.33 -11.33
C ALA A 64 -13.89 5.06 -11.39
N PHE A 65 -13.63 4.39 -10.27
CA PHE A 65 -12.82 3.16 -10.27
C PHE A 65 -13.51 2.02 -11.02
N ASP A 66 -12.82 1.52 -12.04
CA ASP A 66 -13.20 0.37 -12.85
C ASP A 66 -11.99 -0.54 -13.08
N ALA A 67 -11.97 -1.68 -12.38
CA ALA A 67 -10.91 -2.68 -12.50
C ALA A 67 -10.82 -3.30 -13.91
N ASP A 68 -11.95 -3.45 -14.61
CA ASP A 68 -12.00 -4.03 -15.96
C ASP A 68 -11.41 -3.05 -16.98
N ALA A 69 -11.69 -1.75 -16.84
CA ALA A 69 -11.07 -0.71 -17.66
C ALA A 69 -9.55 -0.66 -17.47
N ILE A 70 -9.05 -0.74 -16.23
CA ILE A 70 -7.61 -0.77 -15.93
C ILE A 70 -6.95 -2.02 -16.54
N ALA A 71 -7.55 -3.20 -16.35
CA ALA A 71 -7.00 -4.44 -16.89
C ALA A 71 -7.01 -4.46 -18.43
N ARG A 72 -8.08 -3.96 -19.05
CA ARG A 72 -8.16 -3.80 -20.51
C ARG A 72 -7.11 -2.83 -21.02
N LEU A 73 -6.92 -1.67 -20.38
CA LEU A 73 -5.86 -0.73 -20.74
C LEU A 73 -4.47 -1.39 -20.71
N ALA A 74 -4.15 -2.11 -19.64
CA ALA A 74 -2.87 -2.81 -19.53
C ALA A 74 -2.72 -3.86 -20.65
N LYS A 75 -3.77 -4.62 -20.94
CA LYS A 75 -3.79 -5.62 -22.01
C LYS A 75 -3.57 -4.99 -23.39
N ASP A 76 -4.29 -3.91 -23.69
CA ASP A 76 -4.23 -3.20 -24.97
C ASP A 76 -2.87 -2.53 -25.19
N ALA A 77 -2.23 -2.06 -24.11
CA ALA A 77 -0.85 -1.57 -24.11
C ALA A 77 0.21 -2.69 -24.26
N GLY A 78 -0.20 -3.95 -24.34
CA GLY A 78 0.70 -5.10 -24.52
C GLY A 78 1.32 -5.63 -23.22
N MET A 79 0.93 -5.12 -22.06
CA MET A 79 1.40 -5.62 -20.77
C MET A 79 0.91 -7.05 -20.53
N ARG A 80 1.64 -7.79 -19.69
CA ARG A 80 1.38 -9.21 -19.39
C ARG A 80 1.09 -9.47 -17.91
N TYR A 81 1.38 -8.49 -17.07
CA TYR A 81 1.10 -8.55 -15.64
C TYR A 81 0.78 -7.17 -15.08
N LEU A 82 0.07 -7.15 -13.96
CA LEU A 82 -0.25 -5.97 -13.17
C LEU A 82 0.15 -6.23 -11.72
N VAL A 83 0.85 -5.28 -11.11
CA VAL A 83 1.19 -5.27 -9.68
C VAL A 83 0.57 -4.02 -9.06
N ILE A 84 0.00 -4.15 -7.87
CA ILE A 84 -0.57 -3.03 -7.12
C ILE A 84 -0.18 -3.09 -5.65
N THR A 85 -0.07 -1.91 -5.01
CA THR A 85 0.04 -1.76 -3.56
C THR A 85 -1.19 -2.34 -2.85
N SER A 86 -1.05 -3.53 -2.27
CA SER A 86 -2.07 -4.10 -1.36
C SER A 86 -2.06 -3.42 0.00
N LYS A 87 -0.87 -3.02 0.47
CA LYS A 87 -0.63 -2.12 1.60
C LYS A 87 0.68 -1.37 1.38
N HIS A 88 0.68 -0.04 1.45
CA HIS A 88 1.89 0.78 1.40
C HIS A 88 2.41 1.09 2.82
N HIS A 89 3.43 1.95 2.94
CA HIS A 89 4.03 2.33 4.22
C HIS A 89 3.05 3.07 5.16
N GLU A 90 2.01 3.72 4.62
CA GLU A 90 0.96 4.36 5.43
C GLU A 90 0.14 3.37 6.29
N GLY A 91 0.27 2.06 6.03
CA GLY A 91 -0.39 1.01 6.81
C GLY A 91 -1.82 0.68 6.37
N PHE A 92 -2.38 1.45 5.44
CA PHE A 92 -3.74 1.28 4.91
C PHE A 92 -3.81 0.16 3.87
N ALA A 93 -4.72 -0.80 4.07
CA ALA A 93 -4.91 -1.93 3.17
C ALA A 93 -5.96 -1.65 2.08
N LEU A 94 -5.66 -1.96 0.82
CA LEU A 94 -6.58 -1.86 -0.32
C LEU A 94 -7.44 -3.12 -0.55
N PHE A 95 -7.50 -4.02 0.44
CA PHE A 95 -8.30 -5.23 0.43
C PHE A 95 -9.04 -5.37 1.77
N HIS A 96 -10.06 -6.22 1.83
CA HIS A 96 -10.80 -6.48 3.07
C HIS A 96 -9.99 -7.35 4.03
N SER A 97 -9.11 -6.70 4.80
CA SER A 97 -8.29 -7.34 5.82
C SER A 97 -9.12 -7.62 7.07
N ARG A 98 -9.12 -8.87 7.57
CA ARG A 98 -9.77 -9.21 8.85
C ARG A 98 -8.84 -8.98 10.04
N ALA A 99 -7.54 -8.93 9.78
CA ALA A 99 -6.52 -8.66 10.79
C ALA A 99 -6.51 -7.20 11.27
N ASP A 100 -6.99 -6.27 10.44
CA ASP A 100 -6.98 -4.83 10.71
C ASP A 100 -8.11 -4.13 9.95
N ALA A 101 -8.92 -3.34 10.69
CA ALA A 101 -10.04 -2.55 10.16
C ALA A 101 -9.57 -1.26 9.44
N TYR A 102 -8.29 -0.91 9.49
CA TYR A 102 -7.72 0.18 8.71
C TYR A 102 -7.50 -0.24 7.24
N ASN A 103 -8.62 -0.46 6.56
CA ASN A 103 -8.67 -0.96 5.19
C ASN A 103 -9.78 -0.32 4.36
N VAL A 104 -9.71 -0.45 3.05
CA VAL A 104 -10.63 0.21 2.11
C VAL A 104 -12.09 -0.20 2.26
N VAL A 105 -12.37 -1.42 2.73
CA VAL A 105 -13.75 -1.91 2.85
C VAL A 105 -14.40 -1.39 4.12
N ASP A 106 -13.69 -1.43 5.25
CA ASP A 106 -14.26 -1.07 6.54
C ASP A 106 -14.19 0.44 6.83
N ALA A 107 -13.14 1.12 6.38
CA ALA A 107 -12.84 2.49 6.79
C ALA A 107 -13.28 3.57 5.79
N THR A 108 -13.87 3.20 4.64
CA THR A 108 -14.20 4.16 3.57
C THR A 108 -15.65 4.05 3.11
N PRO A 109 -16.25 5.15 2.61
CA PRO A 109 -17.55 5.09 1.94
C PRO A 109 -17.53 4.28 0.63
N PHE A 110 -16.35 3.97 0.08
CA PHE A 110 -16.23 3.15 -1.13
C PHE A 110 -16.65 1.69 -0.89
N GLY A 111 -16.29 1.12 0.27
CA GLY A 111 -16.77 -0.18 0.75
C GLY A 111 -16.49 -1.38 -0.15
N ARG A 112 -15.50 -1.28 -1.05
CA ARG A 112 -15.21 -2.29 -2.10
C ARG A 112 -13.77 -2.77 -2.02
N ASP A 113 -13.56 -4.07 -2.22
CA ASP A 113 -12.25 -4.69 -2.22
C ASP A 113 -11.55 -4.50 -3.58
N ILE A 114 -10.65 -3.52 -3.66
CA ILE A 114 -9.93 -3.14 -4.88
C ILE A 114 -9.05 -4.30 -5.39
N ILE A 115 -8.39 -5.01 -4.47
CA ILE A 115 -7.47 -6.09 -4.83
C ILE A 115 -8.24 -7.27 -5.42
N ALA A 116 -9.38 -7.65 -4.81
CA ALA A 116 -10.23 -8.71 -5.33
C ALA A 116 -10.80 -8.35 -6.72
N GLU A 117 -11.26 -7.12 -6.92
CA GLU A 117 -11.78 -6.65 -8.21
C GLU A 117 -10.70 -6.67 -9.31
N LEU A 118 -9.50 -6.18 -9.02
CA LEU A 118 -8.37 -6.23 -9.97
C LEU A 118 -7.90 -7.65 -10.24
N ALA A 119 -7.90 -8.55 -9.24
CA ALA A 119 -7.56 -9.95 -9.44
C ALA A 119 -8.53 -10.63 -10.41
N VAL A 120 -9.84 -10.39 -10.25
CA VAL A 120 -10.87 -10.90 -11.16
C VAL A 120 -10.71 -10.32 -12.57
N ALA A 121 -10.50 -9.01 -12.69
CA ALA A 121 -10.30 -8.34 -13.98
C ALA A 121 -9.05 -8.84 -14.71
N CYS A 122 -7.91 -8.95 -14.01
CA CYS A 122 -6.67 -9.48 -14.57
C CYS A 122 -6.85 -10.90 -15.10
N ARG A 123 -7.53 -11.78 -14.34
CA ARG A 123 -7.85 -13.14 -14.80
C ARG A 123 -8.68 -13.13 -16.08
N ARG A 124 -9.71 -12.26 -16.16
CA ARG A 124 -10.57 -12.12 -17.35
C ARG A 124 -9.80 -11.70 -18.60
N HIS A 125 -8.83 -10.79 -18.45
CA HIS A 125 -8.01 -10.25 -19.56
C HIS A 125 -6.72 -11.04 -19.82
N GLY A 126 -6.51 -12.15 -19.11
CA GLY A 126 -5.33 -13.02 -19.26
C GLY A 126 -4.03 -12.38 -18.76
N LEU A 127 -4.11 -11.43 -17.83
CA LEU A 127 -2.96 -10.81 -17.16
C LEU A 127 -2.59 -11.62 -15.92
N LYS A 128 -1.29 -11.72 -15.62
CA LYS A 128 -0.84 -12.16 -14.29
C LYS A 128 -1.05 -11.04 -13.29
N PHE A 129 -1.39 -11.39 -12.05
CA PHE A 129 -1.65 -10.43 -11.00
C PHE A 129 -0.63 -10.63 -9.89
N GLY A 130 0.01 -9.54 -9.48
CA GLY A 130 1.01 -9.50 -8.42
C GLY A 130 0.63 -8.49 -7.35
N LEU A 131 1.20 -8.66 -6.17
CA LEU A 131 0.89 -7.86 -4.99
C LEU A 131 2.17 -7.25 -4.45
N TYR A 132 2.15 -5.94 -4.26
CA TYR A 132 3.12 -5.26 -3.40
C TYR A 132 2.56 -5.19 -1.98
N TYR A 133 3.36 -5.50 -0.98
CA TYR A 133 3.00 -5.36 0.43
C TYR A 133 4.20 -4.83 1.22
N SER A 134 4.02 -3.74 1.97
CA SER A 134 5.08 -3.24 2.84
C SER A 134 5.17 -4.05 4.14
N GLN A 135 5.99 -5.09 4.13
CA GLN A 135 6.14 -6.04 5.24
C GLN A 135 6.91 -5.48 6.44
N ALA A 136 7.76 -4.48 6.22
CA ALA A 136 8.60 -3.89 7.26
C ALA A 136 8.04 -2.57 7.79
N LEU A 137 7.70 -1.63 6.90
CA LEU A 137 7.24 -0.31 7.27
C LEU A 137 5.72 -0.26 7.36
N ASP A 138 5.24 0.35 8.43
CA ASP A 138 3.83 0.59 8.68
C ASP A 138 3.70 1.76 9.65
N TRP A 139 3.39 2.94 9.13
CA TRP A 139 3.32 4.17 9.91
C TRP A 139 2.08 4.22 10.81
N HIS A 140 1.12 3.32 10.62
CA HIS A 140 -0.03 3.16 11.49
C HIS A 140 0.31 2.37 12.77
N GLU A 141 1.38 1.57 12.74
CA GLU A 141 1.74 0.64 13.81
C GLU A 141 2.97 1.09 14.61
N ARG A 142 2.84 1.11 15.94
CA ARG A 142 3.92 1.48 16.86
C ARG A 142 5.18 0.65 16.67
N ASP A 143 5.00 -0.67 16.55
CA ASP A 143 6.07 -1.66 16.60
C ASP A 143 6.67 -2.00 15.22
N ALA A 144 6.17 -1.38 14.14
CA ALA A 144 6.67 -1.57 12.79
C ALA A 144 8.13 -1.10 12.64
N GLY A 145 8.81 -1.55 11.58
CA GLY A 145 10.24 -1.34 11.39
C GLY A 145 10.64 0.10 11.03
N GLY A 146 11.95 0.33 10.91
CA GLY A 146 12.53 1.61 10.51
C GLY A 146 12.82 2.58 11.66
N TRP A 147 12.82 2.10 12.91
CA TRP A 147 13.20 2.86 14.11
C TRP A 147 14.64 2.61 14.57
N ASP A 148 15.28 1.55 14.08
CA ASP A 148 16.58 1.02 14.50
C ASP A 148 17.72 1.36 13.53
N ASP A 149 17.48 2.16 12.48
CA ASP A 149 18.51 2.57 11.53
C ASP A 149 19.23 3.86 12.00
N PRO A 150 20.49 3.76 12.45
CA PRO A 150 21.24 4.90 12.97
C PRO A 150 21.66 5.93 11.90
N ALA A 151 21.48 5.66 10.59
CA ALA A 151 21.95 6.54 9.52
C ALA A 151 21.02 7.73 9.19
N TYR A 152 19.86 7.88 9.85
CA TYR A 152 18.77 8.74 9.33
C TYR A 152 18.26 9.85 10.28
N LEU A 153 18.97 10.17 11.36
CA LEU A 153 18.71 11.36 12.18
C LEU A 153 19.62 12.50 11.70
N PRO A 154 19.26 13.29 10.67
CA PRO A 154 18.06 14.14 10.65
C PRO A 154 17.37 14.16 9.27
N VAL A 155 16.50 13.19 8.98
CA VAL A 155 15.96 13.03 7.61
C VAL A 155 14.53 13.55 7.50
N ARG A 156 14.30 14.30 6.41
CA ARG A 156 13.00 14.89 6.04
C ARG A 156 11.86 13.87 6.06
N ARG A 157 12.17 12.62 5.69
CA ARG A 157 11.33 11.42 5.69
C ARG A 157 11.98 10.30 6.51
N PRO A 158 11.65 10.14 7.79
CA PRO A 158 12.08 8.95 8.53
C PRO A 158 11.40 7.68 8.00
N TRP A 159 12.12 6.56 8.08
CA TRP A 159 11.61 5.24 7.67
C TRP A 159 10.44 4.79 8.55
N GLY A 160 10.62 4.83 9.87
CA GLY A 160 9.56 4.57 10.85
C GLY A 160 8.77 5.81 11.23
N ASN A 161 7.59 5.61 11.82
CA ASN A 161 6.79 6.70 12.39
C ASN A 161 7.37 7.12 13.75
N ILE A 162 8.32 8.05 13.71
CA ILE A 162 8.95 8.65 14.89
C ILE A 162 8.21 9.90 15.40
N TRP A 163 7.17 10.36 14.70
CA TRP A 163 6.42 11.55 15.09
C TRP A 163 5.23 11.22 15.99
N ASP A 164 4.57 10.07 15.79
CA ASP A 164 3.59 9.51 16.73
C ASP A 164 4.24 8.55 17.76
N PHE A 165 5.30 7.83 17.37
CA PHE A 165 5.97 6.83 18.22
C PHE A 165 7.47 7.13 18.39
N PRO A 166 7.83 8.26 19.03
CA PRO A 166 9.22 8.74 19.14
C PRO A 166 10.11 7.88 20.03
N ASP A 167 9.56 7.19 21.03
CA ASP A 167 10.32 6.34 21.93
C ASP A 167 10.45 4.91 21.35
N PRO A 168 11.67 4.48 20.96
CA PRO A 168 11.90 3.13 20.47
C PRO A 168 11.92 2.09 21.61
N THR A 169 11.95 2.50 22.88
CA THR A 169 12.02 1.60 24.02
C THR A 169 10.83 0.64 24.02
N GLY A 170 11.13 -0.66 24.03
CA GLY A 170 10.11 -1.72 24.02
C GLY A 170 9.31 -1.82 22.72
N LYS A 171 9.76 -1.24 21.59
CA LYS A 171 9.23 -1.61 20.28
C LYS A 171 9.55 -3.06 19.97
N ASN A 172 8.58 -3.79 19.43
CA ASN A 172 8.71 -5.23 19.15
C ASN A 172 8.22 -5.59 17.74
N PHE A 173 9.15 -5.56 16.78
CA PHE A 173 8.84 -5.86 15.38
C PHE A 173 8.24 -7.25 15.17
N GLU A 174 8.68 -8.26 15.93
CA GLU A 174 8.14 -9.63 15.83
C GLU A 174 6.65 -9.68 16.22
N ALA A 175 6.26 -8.91 17.24
CA ALA A 175 4.86 -8.80 17.64
C ALA A 175 4.00 -8.13 16.56
N TYR A 176 4.48 -7.04 15.94
CA TYR A 176 3.82 -6.40 14.78
C TYR A 176 3.70 -7.39 13.61
N PHE A 177 4.81 -8.05 13.27
CA PHE A 177 4.86 -8.97 12.14
C PHE A 177 3.86 -10.12 12.32
N THR A 178 3.77 -10.68 13.53
CA THR A 178 2.87 -11.80 13.84
C THR A 178 1.40 -11.35 13.93
N ARG A 179 1.13 -10.15 14.46
CA ARG A 179 -0.24 -9.63 14.66
C ARG A 179 -0.88 -9.11 13.38
N LYS A 180 -0.11 -8.46 12.49
CA LYS A 180 -0.64 -7.77 11.31
C LYS A 180 -0.09 -8.32 9.99
N VAL A 181 1.22 -8.35 9.83
CA VAL A 181 1.86 -8.70 8.54
C VAL A 181 1.53 -10.13 8.11
N LEU A 182 1.81 -11.11 8.97
CA LEU A 182 1.63 -12.51 8.63
C LEU A 182 0.15 -12.87 8.35
N PRO A 183 -0.83 -12.43 9.17
CA PRO A 183 -2.24 -12.58 8.83
C PRO A 183 -2.65 -11.93 7.50
N GLN A 184 -2.26 -10.68 7.26
CA GLN A 184 -2.61 -9.98 6.01
C GLN A 184 -2.00 -10.61 4.76
N VAL A 185 -0.73 -11.05 4.84
CA VAL A 185 -0.10 -11.78 3.73
C VAL A 185 -0.80 -13.12 3.49
N ARG A 186 -1.26 -13.81 4.55
CA ARG A 186 -2.07 -15.04 4.39
C ARG A 186 -3.40 -14.74 3.71
N GLU A 187 -4.12 -13.70 4.13
CA GLU A 187 -5.38 -13.27 3.51
C GLU A 187 -5.19 -13.05 2.00
N LEU A 188 -4.22 -12.22 1.63
CA LEU A 188 -3.90 -11.89 0.23
C LEU A 188 -3.56 -13.10 -0.65
N LEU A 189 -2.91 -14.12 -0.08
CA LEU A 189 -2.49 -15.31 -0.82
C LEU A 189 -3.53 -16.45 -0.82
N THR A 190 -4.64 -16.29 -0.11
CA THR A 190 -5.66 -17.35 0.04
C THR A 190 -7.09 -16.94 -0.28
N GLN A 191 -7.35 -15.64 -0.46
CA GLN A 191 -8.66 -15.09 -0.84
C GLN A 191 -8.98 -15.16 -2.33
#